data_AF-A0A3E2CNP1-F1
#
_entry.id   AF-A0A3E2CNP1-F1
#
_cell.length_a   1.000
_cell.length_b   1.000
_cell.length_c   1.000
_cell.angle_alpha   90.00
_cell.angle_beta   90.00
_cell.angle_gamma   90.00
#
_symmetry.space_group_name_H-M   'P 1'
#
loop_
_entity.id
_entity.type
_entity.pdbx_description
1 polymer ?
#
loop_
_entity_poly.entity_id
_entity_poly.type
_entity_poly.pdbx_seq_one_letter_code
_entity_poly.pdbx_strand_id
1 'polypeptide(L)' 'MSNKSSNIPLVPSFKYEQDLLCEGYDWVIGLDEVGRGSLAGPVMVGAAVIGIKQVKENYMPEGL' A
#
# COMPACT_ATOMS: atom_id res chain seq x y z
N MET A 1 8.21 -16.05 -19.05
CA MET A 1 7.44 -15.64 -17.86
C MET A 1 8.16 -16.14 -16.62
N SER A 2 8.66 -15.24 -15.76
CA SER A 2 9.29 -15.65 -14.50
C SER A 2 8.22 -16.01 -13.48
N ASN A 3 8.27 -17.24 -12.95
CA ASN A 3 7.46 -17.68 -11.82
C ASN A 3 7.86 -16.87 -10.58
N LYS A 4 7.15 -15.78 -10.31
CA LYS A 4 7.32 -15.01 -9.08
C LYS A 4 6.62 -15.79 -7.96
N SER A 5 7.36 -16.66 -7.27
CA SER A 5 6.91 -17.22 -6.00
C SER A 5 6.59 -16.04 -5.07
N SER A 6 5.32 -15.89 -4.70
CA SER A 6 4.85 -14.77 -3.88
C SER A 6 5.37 -14.94 -2.46
N ASN A 7 6.57 -14.45 -2.21
CA ASN A 7 7.13 -14.35 -0.87
C ASN A 7 6.47 -13.14 -0.20
N ILE A 8 5.34 -13.39 0.47
CA ILE A 8 4.60 -12.34 1.19
C ILE A 8 5.44 -11.95 2.40
N PRO A 9 5.89 -10.68 2.52
CA PRO A 9 6.64 -10.24 3.68
C PRO A 9 5.84 -10.49 4.96
N LEU A 10 6.48 -11.09 5.97
CA LEU A 10 5.88 -11.31 7.29
C LEU A 10 5.79 -10.02 8.12
N VAL A 11 6.65 -9.06 7.81
CA VAL A 11 6.69 -7.75 8.45
C VAL A 11 6.07 -6.74 7.48
N PRO A 12 5.00 -6.05 7.87
CA PRO A 12 4.45 -4.94 7.10
C PRO A 12 5.53 -3.90 6.78
N SER A 13 5.56 -3.44 5.54
CA SER A 13 6.50 -2.43 5.09
C SER A 13 5.94 -1.69 3.89
N PHE A 14 6.49 -0.52 3.60
CA PHE A 14 6.14 0.25 2.41
C PHE A 14 7.05 -0.03 1.21
N LYS A 15 7.76 -1.16 1.21
CA LYS A 15 8.77 -1.46 0.18
C LYS A 15 8.17 -1.45 -1.23
N TYR A 16 6.97 -1.99 -1.37
CA TYR A 16 6.31 -2.09 -2.67
C TYR A 16 5.87 -0.71 -3.19
N GLU A 17 5.32 0.13 -2.32
CA GLU A 17 4.93 1.50 -2.63
C GLU A 17 6.16 2.35 -2.99
N GLN A 18 7.26 2.19 -2.26
CA GLN A 18 8.52 2.85 -2.57
C GLN A 18 9.08 2.41 -3.92
N ASP A 19 9.06 1.10 -4.22
CA ASP A 19 9.53 0.56 -5.49
C ASP A 19 8.73 1.19 -6.65
N LEU A 20 7.39 1.25 -6.57
CA LEU A 20 6.55 1.92 -7.57
C LEU A 20 6.87 3.41 -7.71
N LEU A 21 6.99 4.15 -6.61
CA LEU A 21 7.34 5.57 -6.68
C LEU A 21 8.74 5.77 -7.31
N CYS A 22 9.70 4.89 -7.04
CA CYS A 22 11.02 4.89 -7.65
C CYS A 22 11.01 4.51 -9.15
N GLU A 23 10.04 3.70 -9.58
CA GLU A 23 9.81 3.37 -11.01
C GLU A 23 9.29 4.57 -11.82
N GLY A 24 8.91 5.67 -11.16
CA GLY A 24 8.53 6.93 -11.80
C GLY A 24 7.05 7.27 -11.70
N TYR A 25 6.26 6.52 -10.92
CA TYR A 25 4.89 6.91 -10.61
C TYR A 25 4.86 8.08 -9.62
N ASP A 26 3.99 9.07 -9.86
CA ASP A 26 3.89 10.23 -8.97
C ASP A 26 3.17 9.91 -7.65
N TRP A 27 2.22 8.97 -7.70
CA TRP A 27 1.32 8.63 -6.61
C TRP A 27 1.04 7.13 -6.54
N VAL A 28 0.93 6.63 -5.32
CA VAL A 28 0.40 5.30 -4.99
C VAL A 28 -0.81 5.48 -4.07
N ILE A 29 -1.91 4.78 -4.37
CA ILE A 29 -3.16 4.85 -3.59
C ILE A 29 -3.50 3.45 -3.10
N GLY A 30 -3.38 3.23 -1.80
CA GLY A 30 -3.82 2.00 -1.14
C GLY A 30 -5.30 2.07 -0.80
N LEU A 31 -6.04 1.00 -1.06
CA LEU A 31 -7.47 0.87 -0.75
C LEU A 31 -7.68 -0.34 0.16
N ASP A 32 -8.48 -0.17 1.21
CA ASP A 32 -8.87 -1.28 2.08
C ASP A 32 -10.32 -1.12 2.54
N GLU A 33 -11.03 -2.24 2.66
CA GLU A 33 -12.44 -2.26 3.00
C GLU A 33 -12.73 -2.80 4.40
N VAL A 34 -13.83 -2.31 4.98
CA VAL A 34 -14.40 -2.85 6.21
C VAL A 34 -15.87 -3.14 6.03
N GLY A 35 -16.38 -4.12 6.77
CA GLY A 35 -17.81 -4.44 6.80
C GLY A 35 -18.28 -5.47 5.77
N ARG A 36 -17.39 -6.07 4.96
CA ARG A 36 -17.77 -7.09 3.95
C ARG A 36 -18.45 -8.34 4.54
N GLY A 37 -18.24 -8.61 5.84
CA GLY A 37 -18.78 -9.77 6.55
C GLY A 37 -19.85 -9.42 7.58
N SER A 38 -20.31 -8.17 7.62
CA SER A 38 -21.34 -7.74 8.57
C SER A 38 -22.73 -8.31 8.20
N LEU A 39 -23.53 -8.69 9.21
CA LEU A 39 -24.92 -9.15 9.02
C LEU A 39 -25.83 -8.03 8.45
N ALA A 40 -25.55 -6.79 8.84
CA ALA A 40 -26.20 -5.57 8.36
C ALA A 40 -25.27 -4.37 8.55
N GLY A 41 -25.53 -3.28 7.82
CA GLY A 41 -24.68 -2.10 7.76
C GLY A 41 -23.91 -1.99 6.44
N PRO A 42 -23.33 -0.81 6.12
CA PRO A 42 -22.64 -0.60 4.86
C PRO A 42 -21.27 -1.27 4.83
N VAL A 43 -20.78 -1.54 3.61
CA VAL A 43 -19.35 -1.71 3.34
C VAL A 43 -18.74 -0.33 3.14
N MET A 44 -17.61 -0.07 3.77
CA MET A 44 -16.86 1.18 3.62
C MET A 44 -15.47 0.89 3.07
N VAL A 45 -14.94 1.81 2.27
CA VAL A 45 -13.57 1.74 1.74
C VAL A 45 -12.80 2.97 2.21
N GLY A 46 -11.61 2.74 2.77
CA GLY A 46 -10.63 3.77 3.06
C GLY A 46 -9.63 3.89 1.91
N ALA A 47 -9.10 5.10 1.70
CA ALA A 47 -8.03 5.36 0.74
C ALA A 47 -6.86 6.07 1.44
N ALA A 48 -5.65 5.56 1.23
CA ALA A 48 -4.40 6.19 1.68
C ALA A 48 -3.58 6.60 0.47
N VAL A 49 -3.14 7.86 0.42
CA VAL A 49 -2.41 8.43 -0.72
C VAL A 49 -0.97 8.74 -0.33
N ILE A 50 -0.03 8.22 -1.11
CA ILE A 50 1.40 8.42 -0.93
C ILE A 50 1.98 8.96 -2.22
N GLY A 51 2.77 10.04 -2.14
CA GLY A 51 3.42 10.65 -3.27
C GLY A 51 4.93 10.50 -3.23
N ILE A 52 5.57 10.78 -4.36
CA ILE A 52 7.04 10.75 -4.49
C ILE A 52 7.76 11.69 -3.50
N LYS A 53 7.10 12.74 -3.01
CA LYS A 53 7.68 13.67 -2.02
C LYS A 53 7.98 12.97 -0.69
N GLN A 54 7.08 12.11 -0.22
CA GLN A 54 7.26 11.39 1.05
C GLN A 54 8.49 10.50 1.05
N VAL A 55 8.83 9.90 -0.11
CA VAL A 55 10.06 9.12 -0.30
C VAL A 55 11.29 10.03 -0.33
N LYS A 56 11.24 11.13 -1.10
CA LYS A 56 12.37 12.08 -1.25
C LYS A 56 12.75 12.78 0.06
N GLU A 57 11.76 13.05 0.91
CA GLU A 57 11.94 13.74 2.19
C GLU A 57 12.21 12.76 3.35
N ASN A 58 12.31 11.45 3.07
CA ASN A 58 12.50 10.38 4.04
C ASN A 58 11.46 10.41 5.20
N TYR A 59 10.24 10.84 4.87
CA TYR A 59 9.14 11.03 5.83
C TYR A 59 8.20 9.80 5.87
N MET A 60 8.59 8.70 5.24
CA MET A 60 7.81 7.48 5.22
C MET A 60 8.14 6.63 6.47
N PRO A 61 7.14 6.19 7.25
CA PRO A 61 7.37 5.28 8.37
C PRO A 61 7.86 3.91 7.88
N GLU A 62 8.52 3.13 8.73
CA GLU A 62 9.08 1.82 8.32
C GLU A 62 8.01 0.75 8.02
N GLY A 63 6.79 0.95 8.52
CA GLY A 63 5.71 -0.06 8.53
C GLY A 63 5.25 -0.34 9.95
N LEU A 64 4.19 -1.16 10.10
CA LEU A 64 3.69 -1.66 11.38
C LEU A 64 4.34 -2.99 11.77
#